data_AF-A0A6C0CLY7-F1
#
_entry.id   AF-A0A6C0CLY7-F1
#
_cell.length_a   1.000
_cell.length_b   1.000
_cell.length_c   1.000
_cell.angle_alpha   90.00
_cell.angle_beta   90.00
_cell.angle_gamma   90.00
#
_symmetry.space_group_name_H-M   'P 1'
#
loop_
_entity.id
_entity.type
_entity.pdbx_description
1 polymer ?
#
loop_
_entity_poly.entity_id
_entity_poly.type
_entity_poly.pdbx_seq_one_letter_code
_entity_poly.pdbx_strand_id
1 'polypeptide(L)'
;MKVTYQLDNENIKLTWKGNTLQEFIKSVEYSQVTYLNISHNLLQTLPPEIGALTNLTHLYAFCNILQTLPPEIGSLKSLTYLNASGNNLKTLPPEISALTNLTYLDVSYNNLQTLPPEIVALKNLTHLDVWNN
;
A
#
# COMPACT_ATOMS: atom_id res chain seq x y z
N MET A 1 -11.19 -8.76 10.18
CA MET A 1 -10.01 -8.44 9.36
C MET A 1 -8.76 -8.49 10.24
N LYS A 2 -7.64 -9.02 9.72
CA LYS A 2 -6.35 -9.04 10.44
C LYS A 2 -5.44 -7.96 9.88
N VAL A 3 -4.94 -7.09 10.75
CA VAL A 3 -3.95 -6.07 10.41
C VAL A 3 -2.72 -6.31 11.27
N THR A 4 -1.55 -6.35 10.66
CA THR A 4 -0.27 -6.40 11.38
C THR A 4 0.48 -5.12 11.09
N TYR A 5 0.97 -4.43 12.11
CA TYR A 5 1.63 -3.13 11.94
C TYR A 5 2.83 -2.98 12.87
N GLN A 6 3.69 -2.01 12.60
CA GLN A 6 4.84 -1.66 13.44
C GLN A 6 4.89 -0.14 13.60
N LEU A 7 5.25 0.31 14.79
CA LEU A 7 5.47 1.72 15.11
C LEU A 7 6.95 2.09 14.92
N ASP A 8 7.26 3.37 14.77
CA ASP A 8 8.61 3.89 14.75
C ASP A 8 9.29 3.61 16.09
N ASN A 9 10.56 3.22 16.05
CA ASN A 9 11.36 2.88 17.24
C ASN A 9 10.96 1.59 17.98
N GLU A 10 10.04 0.79 17.45
CA GLU A 10 9.71 -0.54 18.00
C GLU A 10 10.07 -1.66 17.00
N ASN A 11 10.81 -2.68 17.44
CA ASN A 11 11.05 -3.89 16.63
C ASN A 11 9.91 -4.93 16.76
N ILE A 12 8.77 -4.53 17.30
CA ILE A 12 7.65 -5.42 17.61
C ILE A 12 6.54 -5.21 16.61
N LYS A 13 6.11 -6.30 15.95
CA LYS A 13 4.92 -6.29 15.11
C LYS A 13 3.67 -6.50 15.97
N LEU A 14 2.80 -5.51 16.00
CA LEU A 14 1.51 -5.55 16.68
C LEU A 14 0.45 -6.11 15.72
N THR A 15 -0.57 -6.78 16.28
CA THR A 15 -1.70 -7.27 15.50
C THR A 15 -2.99 -6.64 16.00
N TRP A 16 -3.70 -5.99 15.10
CA TRP A 16 -5.06 -5.51 15.33
C TRP A 16 -6.07 -6.49 14.70
N LYS A 17 -7.13 -6.77 15.44
CA LYS A 17 -8.29 -7.53 14.99
C LYS A 17 -9.54 -6.69 15.17
N GLY A 18 -10.21 -6.40 14.08
CA GLY A 18 -11.50 -5.72 14.09
C GLY A 18 -12.18 -5.81 12.74
N ASN A 19 -13.17 -4.95 12.49
CA ASN A 19 -14.09 -5.12 11.38
C ASN A 19 -13.57 -4.48 10.11
N THR A 20 -13.06 -3.24 10.18
CA THR A 20 -12.65 -2.48 8.98
C THR A 20 -11.26 -1.85 9.08
N LEU A 21 -10.63 -1.61 7.93
CA LEU A 21 -9.33 -0.92 7.86
C LEU A 21 -9.45 0.54 8.30
N GLN A 22 -10.59 1.16 8.04
CA GLN A 22 -10.87 2.52 8.49
C GLN A 22 -10.89 2.63 10.02
N GLU A 23 -11.47 1.66 10.73
CA GLU A 23 -11.43 1.60 12.20
C GLU A 23 -10.00 1.48 12.72
N PHE A 24 -9.20 0.58 12.13
CA PHE A 24 -7.79 0.44 12.49
C PHE A 24 -7.07 1.78 12.36
N ILE A 25 -7.17 2.41 11.18
CA ILE A 25 -6.50 3.67 10.88
C ILE A 25 -6.91 4.71 11.94
N LYS A 26 -8.21 4.90 12.18
CA LYS A 26 -8.70 5.86 13.20
C LYS A 26 -8.25 5.57 14.63
N SER A 27 -7.87 4.32 14.94
CA SER A 27 -7.47 3.92 16.29
C SER A 27 -5.97 4.11 16.59
N VAL A 28 -5.14 4.33 15.56
CA VAL A 28 -3.68 4.46 15.72
C VAL A 28 -3.24 5.91 15.57
N GLU A 29 -2.21 6.30 16.32
CA GLU A 29 -1.49 7.55 16.05
C GLU A 29 -0.73 7.42 14.73
N TYR A 30 -1.25 8.03 13.66
CA TYR A 30 -0.77 7.89 12.28
C TYR A 30 0.72 8.19 12.11
N SER A 31 1.26 9.10 12.92
CA SER A 31 2.65 9.55 12.87
C SER A 31 3.65 8.47 13.28
N GLN A 32 3.21 7.38 13.90
CA GLN A 32 4.12 6.35 14.38
C GLN A 32 4.17 5.14 13.44
N VAL A 33 3.16 4.89 12.62
CA VAL A 33 3.09 3.64 11.84
C VAL A 33 4.08 3.65 10.66
N THR A 34 5.07 2.75 10.70
CA THR A 34 6.11 2.63 9.65
C THR A 34 5.96 1.38 8.80
N TYR A 35 5.28 0.35 9.30
CA TYR A 35 4.99 -0.90 8.57
C TYR A 35 3.50 -1.22 8.72
N LEU A 36 2.87 -1.61 7.62
CA LEU A 36 1.47 -2.05 7.60
C LEU A 36 1.33 -3.26 6.68
N ASN A 37 0.76 -4.32 7.24
CA ASN A 37 0.37 -5.53 6.51
C ASN A 37 -1.12 -5.79 6.72
N ILE A 38 -1.85 -5.64 5.63
CA ILE A 38 -3.29 -5.88 5.47
C ILE A 38 -3.56 -7.01 4.46
N SER A 39 -2.55 -7.84 4.21
CA SER A 39 -2.58 -8.91 3.22
C SER A 39 -3.45 -10.08 3.68
N HIS A 40 -3.89 -10.93 2.74
CA HIS A 40 -4.78 -12.07 3.03
C HIS A 40 -6.08 -11.68 3.75
N ASN A 41 -6.70 -10.60 3.30
CA ASN A 41 -8.06 -10.23 3.69
C ASN A 41 -8.96 -10.26 2.44
N LEU A 42 -10.21 -9.81 2.59
CA LEU A 42 -11.16 -9.68 1.48
C LEU A 42 -11.45 -8.20 1.19
N LEU A 43 -10.41 -7.34 1.27
CA LEU A 43 -10.57 -5.92 1.04
C LEU A 43 -10.88 -5.65 -0.44
N GLN A 44 -11.98 -4.96 -0.70
CA GLN A 44 -12.37 -4.49 -2.03
C GLN A 44 -11.77 -3.12 -2.37
N THR A 45 -11.51 -2.31 -1.34
CA THR A 45 -10.92 -0.98 -1.44
C THR A 45 -9.98 -0.74 -0.26
N LEU A 46 -9.06 0.21 -0.43
CA LEU A 46 -8.39 0.87 0.69
C LEU A 46 -9.12 2.19 0.98
N PRO A 47 -9.39 2.52 2.25
CA PRO A 47 -10.03 3.78 2.60
C PRO A 47 -9.08 4.96 2.34
N PRO A 48 -9.57 6.14 1.94
CA PRO A 48 -8.75 7.35 1.73
C PRO A 48 -7.85 7.71 2.91
N GLU A 49 -8.29 7.40 4.13
CA GLU A 49 -7.53 7.63 5.36
C GLU A 49 -6.18 6.89 5.38
N ILE A 50 -5.93 5.94 4.48
CA ILE A 50 -4.59 5.36 4.30
C ILE A 50 -3.53 6.44 4.09
N GLY A 51 -3.87 7.54 3.40
CA GLY A 51 -2.97 8.66 3.15
C GLY A 51 -2.54 9.42 4.40
N ALA A 52 -3.18 9.20 5.56
CA ALA A 52 -2.76 9.78 6.83
C ALA A 52 -1.47 9.14 7.38
N LEU A 53 -1.14 7.91 6.97
CA LEU A 53 0.05 7.16 7.40
C LEU A 53 1.33 7.65 6.71
N THR A 54 1.63 8.95 6.80
CA THR A 54 2.71 9.61 6.05
C THR A 54 4.12 9.09 6.36
N ASN A 55 4.31 8.45 7.53
CA ASN A 55 5.55 7.80 7.93
C ASN A 55 5.64 6.32 7.53
N LEU A 56 4.64 5.80 6.81
CA LEU A 56 4.64 4.42 6.35
C LEU A 56 5.75 4.19 5.33
N THR A 57 6.63 3.25 5.63
CA THR A 57 7.77 2.85 4.80
C THR A 57 7.50 1.56 4.02
N HIS A 58 6.67 0.68 4.58
CA HIS A 58 6.32 -0.61 4.00
C HIS A 58 4.80 -0.86 4.05
N LEU A 59 4.21 -1.10 2.89
CA LEU A 59 2.80 -1.47 2.76
C LEU A 59 2.66 -2.82 2.04
N TYR A 60 2.10 -3.80 2.75
CA TYR A 60 1.76 -5.11 2.22
C TYR A 60 0.23 -5.24 2.13
N ALA A 61 -0.30 -5.26 0.92
CA ALA A 61 -1.73 -5.38 0.60
C ALA A 61 -2.04 -6.57 -0.33
N PHE A 62 -1.14 -7.56 -0.40
CA PHE A 62 -1.25 -8.68 -1.32
C PHE A 62 -2.34 -9.68 -0.92
N CYS A 63 -2.82 -10.47 -1.89
CA CYS A 63 -3.92 -11.42 -1.69
C CYS A 63 -5.16 -10.79 -1.05
N ASN A 64 -5.70 -9.76 -1.71
CA ASN A 64 -7.00 -9.16 -1.42
C ASN A 64 -7.86 -9.20 -2.69
N ILE A 65 -8.95 -8.41 -2.75
CA ILE A 65 -9.79 -8.28 -3.94
C ILE A 65 -9.89 -6.81 -4.39
N LEU A 66 -8.81 -6.04 -4.19
CA LEU A 66 -8.75 -4.62 -4.50
C LEU A 66 -8.94 -4.39 -6.00
N GLN A 67 -9.84 -3.48 -6.37
CA GLN A 67 -10.07 -3.12 -7.78
C GLN A 67 -9.26 -1.88 -8.22
N THR A 68 -8.89 -1.04 -7.25
CA THR A 68 -8.04 0.15 -7.43
C THR A 68 -7.27 0.44 -6.14
N LEU A 69 -6.21 1.23 -6.25
CA LEU A 69 -5.64 1.96 -5.12
C LEU A 69 -6.27 3.37 -5.07
N PRO A 70 -6.51 3.94 -3.88
CA PRO A 70 -7.02 5.31 -3.75
C PRO A 70 -5.92 6.34 -4.13
N PRO A 71 -6.27 7.50 -4.69
CA PRO A 71 -5.30 8.58 -4.99
C PRO A 71 -4.44 8.99 -3.79
N GLU A 72 -5.00 8.90 -2.58
CA GLU A 72 -4.33 9.20 -1.31
C GLU A 72 -3.12 8.32 -1.03
N ILE A 73 -2.91 7.24 -1.79
CA ILE A 73 -1.65 6.50 -1.78
C ILE A 73 -0.45 7.43 -2.05
N GLY A 74 -0.63 8.46 -2.89
CA GLY A 74 0.41 9.43 -3.20
C GLY A 74 0.86 10.29 -2.01
N SER A 75 0.11 10.28 -0.90
CA SER A 75 0.48 10.98 0.35
C SER A 75 1.53 10.23 1.17
N LEU A 76 1.78 8.95 0.87
CA LEU A 76 2.75 8.11 1.60
C LEU A 76 4.19 8.41 1.19
N LYS A 77 4.67 9.64 1.44
CA LYS A 77 5.98 10.12 0.96
C LYS A 77 7.17 9.32 1.47
N SER A 78 7.03 8.65 2.61
CA SER A 78 8.07 7.80 3.19
C SER A 78 8.08 6.37 2.63
N LEU A 79 7.14 6.01 1.75
CA LEU A 79 6.97 4.63 1.29
C LEU A 79 8.15 4.21 0.40
N THR A 80 8.80 3.13 0.79
CA THR A 80 9.94 2.53 0.07
C THR A 80 9.58 1.19 -0.56
N TYR A 81 8.56 0.51 0.00
CA TYR A 81 8.12 -0.81 -0.42
C TYR A 81 6.58 -0.86 -0.49
N LEU A 82 6.05 -1.18 -1.67
CA LEU A 82 4.64 -1.44 -1.88
C LEU A 82 4.46 -2.80 -2.55
N ASN A 83 3.75 -3.70 -1.89
CA ASN A 83 3.29 -4.95 -2.49
C ASN A 83 1.76 -4.99 -2.51
N ALA A 84 1.18 -4.97 -3.70
CA ALA A 84 -0.25 -5.08 -3.97
C ALA A 84 -0.57 -6.25 -4.92
N SER A 85 0.29 -7.29 -4.95
CA SER A 85 0.08 -8.44 -5.83
C SER A 85 -1.09 -9.32 -5.44
N GLY A 86 -1.62 -10.11 -6.37
CA GLY A 86 -2.74 -11.02 -6.09
C GLY A 86 -4.01 -10.24 -5.72
N ASN A 87 -4.36 -9.24 -6.54
CA ASN A 87 -5.55 -8.41 -6.41
C ASN A 87 -6.30 -8.36 -7.76
N ASN A 88 -7.29 -7.47 -7.89
CA ASN A 88 -8.04 -7.25 -9.13
C ASN A 88 -7.77 -5.86 -9.74
N LEU A 89 -6.58 -5.29 -9.52
CA LEU A 89 -6.25 -3.93 -9.97
C LEU A 89 -6.29 -3.88 -11.51
N LYS A 90 -7.06 -2.95 -12.06
CA LYS A 90 -7.14 -2.71 -13.52
C LYS A 90 -6.20 -1.60 -13.99
N THR A 91 -5.90 -0.67 -13.09
CA THR A 91 -5.04 0.50 -13.29
C THR A 91 -4.34 0.85 -11.98
N LEU A 92 -3.26 1.62 -12.04
CA LEU A 92 -2.72 2.33 -10.87
C LEU A 92 -3.09 3.82 -10.96
N PRO A 93 -3.37 4.49 -9.83
CA PRO A 93 -3.63 5.93 -9.83
C PRO A 93 -2.37 6.71 -10.27
N PRO A 94 -2.47 7.80 -11.05
CA PRO A 94 -1.33 8.64 -11.43
C PRO A 94 -0.53 9.16 -10.23
N GLU A 95 -1.18 9.33 -9.08
CA GLU A 95 -0.58 9.73 -7.80
C GLU A 95 0.46 8.75 -7.27
N ILE A 96 0.56 7.53 -7.83
CA ILE A 96 1.67 6.61 -7.55
C ILE A 96 3.03 7.28 -7.81
N SER A 97 3.11 8.17 -8.80
CA SER A 97 4.31 8.95 -9.14
C SER A 97 4.81 9.85 -8.01
N ALA A 98 3.94 10.15 -7.05
CA ALA A 98 4.23 11.00 -5.92
C ALA A 98 5.01 10.25 -4.81
N LEU A 99 5.15 8.91 -4.93
CA LEU A 99 5.94 8.04 -4.05
C LEU A 99 7.43 8.10 -4.42
N THR A 100 8.05 9.27 -4.31
CA THR A 100 9.42 9.50 -4.80
C THR A 100 10.50 8.67 -4.13
N ASN A 101 10.23 8.10 -2.95
CA ASN A 101 11.15 7.21 -2.22
C ASN A 101 10.92 5.71 -2.51
N LEU A 102 9.95 5.36 -3.37
CA LEU A 102 9.62 3.97 -3.65
C LEU A 102 10.77 3.27 -4.39
N THR A 103 11.23 2.16 -3.82
CA THR A 103 12.32 1.34 -4.38
C THR A 103 11.84 0.01 -4.90
N TYR A 104 10.72 -0.48 -4.37
CA TYR A 104 10.10 -1.76 -4.72
C TYR A 104 8.59 -1.58 -4.92
N LEU A 105 8.12 -1.96 -6.10
CA LEU A 105 6.70 -2.02 -6.45
C LEU A 105 6.37 -3.39 -7.02
N ASP A 106 5.54 -4.15 -6.33
CA ASP A 106 4.98 -5.40 -6.82
C ASP A 106 3.47 -5.26 -7.03
N VAL A 107 3.06 -5.36 -8.29
CA VAL A 107 1.67 -5.37 -8.74
C VAL A 107 1.42 -6.59 -9.64
N SER A 108 2.20 -7.65 -9.47
CA SER A 108 2.00 -8.93 -10.16
C SER A 108 0.65 -9.57 -9.78
N TYR A 109 0.17 -10.54 -10.57
CA TYR A 109 -1.09 -11.24 -10.33
C TYR A 109 -2.27 -10.27 -10.12
N ASN A 110 -2.45 -9.35 -11.07
CA ASN A 110 -3.54 -8.39 -11.12
C ASN A 110 -4.20 -8.45 -12.51
N ASN A 111 -4.91 -7.39 -12.93
CA ASN A 111 -5.52 -7.28 -14.26
C ASN A 111 -5.08 -5.97 -14.95
N LEU A 112 -3.83 -5.53 -14.74
CA LEU A 112 -3.34 -4.26 -15.26
C LEU A 112 -3.11 -4.35 -16.78
N GLN A 113 -3.88 -3.58 -17.54
CA GLN A 113 -3.66 -3.50 -19.00
C GLN A 113 -2.50 -2.57 -19.35
N THR A 114 -2.29 -1.54 -18.54
CA THR A 114 -1.23 -0.54 -18.70
C THR A 114 -0.77 -0.04 -17.34
N LEU A 115 0.43 0.52 -17.30
CA LEU A 115 0.90 1.34 -16.17
C LEU A 115 0.63 2.81 -16.50
N PRO A 116 0.31 3.65 -15.51
CA PRO A 116 0.17 5.09 -15.72
C PRO A 116 1.51 5.65 -16.25
N PRO A 117 1.50 6.55 -17.27
CA PRO A 117 2.72 7.15 -17.81
C PRO A 117 3.59 7.81 -16.73
N GLU A 118 2.98 8.31 -15.67
CA GLU A 118 3.63 8.98 -14.54
C GLU A 118 4.56 8.04 -13.74
N ILE A 119 4.49 6.72 -13.95
CA ILE A 119 5.40 5.76 -13.30
C ILE A 119 6.88 6.05 -13.58
N VAL A 120 7.19 6.73 -14.69
CA VAL A 120 8.56 7.18 -15.03
C VAL A 120 9.12 8.23 -14.05
N ALA A 121 8.29 8.81 -13.20
CA ALA A 121 8.71 9.74 -12.15
C ALA A 121 9.32 9.03 -10.94
N LEU A 122 9.13 7.71 -10.80
CA LEU A 122 9.68 6.91 -9.70
C LEU A 122 11.18 6.66 -9.88
N LYS A 123 11.99 7.71 -9.71
CA LYS A 123 13.44 7.67 -9.99
C LYS A 123 14.25 6.73 -9.09
N ASN A 124 13.71 6.40 -7.91
CA ASN A 124 14.35 5.48 -6.96
C ASN A 124 13.88 4.03 -7.13
N LEU A 125 12.97 3.74 -8.07
CA LEU A 125 12.43 2.40 -8.26
C LEU A 125 13.51 1.49 -8.86
N THR A 126 13.88 0.45 -8.11
CA THR A 126 14.89 -0.54 -8.50
C THR A 126 14.26 -1.88 -8.87
N HIS A 127 13.06 -2.15 -8.37
CA HIS A 127 12.31 -3.36 -8.63
C HIS A 127 10.86 -3.02 -8.96
N LEU A 128 10.42 -3.47 -10.14
CA LEU A 128 9.05 -3.38 -10.62
C LEU A 128 8.62 -4.77 -11.08
N ASP A 129 7.69 -5.38 -10.36
CA ASP A 129 7.07 -6.65 -10.77
C ASP A 129 5.65 -6.41 -11.28
N VAL A 130 5.42 -6.83 -12.53
CA VAL A 130 4.15 -6.73 -13.26
C VAL A 130 3.76 -8.08 -13.86
N TRP A 131 4.36 -9.17 -13.40
CA TRP A 131 4.09 -10.50 -13.95
C TRP A 131 2.61 -10.91 -13.75
N ASN A 132 2.03 -11.58 -14.74
CA ASN A 132 0.68 -12.15 -14.69
C ASN A 132 -0.41 -11.08 -14.44
N ASN A 133 -0.45 -10.10 -15.34
CA ASN A 133 -1.44 -9.03 -15.44
C ASN A 133 -2.27 -9.14 -16.73
#